data_AF-A0A4Y2LUL5-F1
#
_entry.id   AF-A0A4Y2LUL5-F1
#
_cell.length_a   1.000
_cell.length_b   1.000
_cell.length_c   1.000
_cell.angle_alpha   90.00
_cell.angle_beta   90.00
_cell.angle_gamma   90.00
#
_symmetry.space_group_name_H-M   'P 1'
#
loop_
_entity.id
_entity.type
_entity.pdbx_description
1 polymer ?
#
loop_
_entity_poly.entity_id
_entity_poly.type
_entity_poly.pdbx_seq_one_letter_code
_entity_poly.pdbx_strand_id
1 'polypeptide(L)'
;MVDGKVCNAATSTKSTMRCYICGLTSKDFNDLSKKSNVKPELVEFGLSILHARIRLFENLLHLAYKLSVKTWRLTTEDEKVIAEQTKLNIQENFKTKLGLIVDIPKPGYGNSNDGNTSRRYFTDPSLAAEITHIDQNLIYLFKVILETISSGHKINLQKFKEYTEETAELYVQLYPWHPMSPTMHKILIHGPIIIENAILPIGQLSEEAAEARKKRFRSFGQNLPR
;
A
#
# COMPACT_ATOMS: atom_id res chain seq x y z
N MET A 1 2.30 11.28 -12.55
CA MET A 1 1.54 10.39 -11.65
C MET A 1 0.90 11.20 -10.56
N VAL A 2 -0.31 10.84 -10.15
CA VAL A 2 -1.10 11.57 -9.16
C VAL A 2 -1.53 10.63 -8.02
N ASP A 3 -1.71 11.19 -6.83
CA ASP A 3 -2.17 10.45 -5.66
C ASP A 3 -3.57 9.84 -5.90
N GLY A 4 -3.85 8.71 -5.26
CA GLY A 4 -5.12 8.01 -5.41
C GLY A 4 -6.35 8.85 -5.05
N LYS A 5 -6.22 9.82 -4.14
CA LYS A 5 -7.33 10.74 -3.84
C LYS A 5 -7.66 11.67 -5.01
N VAL A 6 -6.63 12.08 -5.76
CA VAL A 6 -6.81 12.89 -6.98
C VAL A 6 -7.47 12.06 -8.07
N CYS A 7 -7.05 10.80 -8.25
CA CYS A 7 -7.73 9.87 -9.16
C CYS A 7 -9.20 9.69 -8.80
N ASN A 8 -9.51 9.52 -7.51
CA ASN A 8 -10.89 9.38 -7.05
C ASN A 8 -11.73 10.61 -7.38
N ALA A 9 -11.20 11.81 -7.18
CA ALA A 9 -11.87 13.05 -7.54
C ALA A 9 -12.07 13.15 -9.07
N ALA A 10 -11.03 12.87 -9.86
CA ALA A 10 -11.08 12.92 -11.33
C ALA A 10 -12.08 11.91 -11.93
N THR A 11 -12.27 10.77 -11.27
CA THR A 11 -13.15 9.70 -11.74
C THR A 11 -14.54 9.74 -11.11
N SER A 12 -14.86 10.78 -10.32
CA SER A 12 -16.10 10.86 -9.52
C SER A 12 -16.33 9.65 -8.60
N THR A 13 -15.25 8.99 -8.18
CA THR A 13 -15.28 7.88 -7.23
C THR A 13 -15.46 8.41 -5.82
N LYS A 14 -16.69 8.30 -5.29
CA LYS A 14 -17.09 8.90 -4.00
C LYS A 14 -16.40 8.30 -2.76
N SER A 15 -15.92 7.05 -2.84
CA SER A 15 -15.33 6.35 -1.68
C SER A 15 -13.86 6.04 -1.93
N THR A 16 -13.02 6.35 -0.95
CA THR A 16 -11.61 5.95 -0.95
C THR A 16 -11.40 4.45 -0.79
N MET A 17 -12.43 3.70 -0.37
CA MET A 17 -12.43 2.23 -0.25
C MET A 17 -12.95 1.53 -1.50
N ARG A 18 -13.21 2.28 -2.56
CA ARG A 18 -13.56 1.78 -3.89
C ARG A 18 -12.36 1.95 -4.81
N CYS A 19 -12.07 0.94 -5.62
CA CYS A 19 -11.04 1.05 -6.64
C CYS A 19 -11.61 1.86 -7.82
N TYR A 20 -10.94 2.96 -8.19
CA TYR A 20 -11.39 3.83 -9.29
C TYR A 20 -11.27 3.18 -10.67
N ILE A 21 -10.49 2.09 -10.81
CA ILE A 21 -10.27 1.39 -12.08
C ILE A 21 -11.43 0.44 -12.40
N CYS A 22 -11.85 -0.35 -11.42
CA CYS A 22 -12.85 -1.41 -11.58
C CYS A 22 -14.20 -1.13 -10.92
N GLY A 23 -14.28 -0.15 -10.01
CA GLY A 23 -15.48 0.15 -9.23
C GLY A 23 -15.77 -0.83 -8.09
N LEU A 24 -14.99 -1.91 -7.95
CA LEU A 24 -15.13 -2.87 -6.86
C LEU A 24 -14.81 -2.24 -5.51
N THR A 25 -15.41 -2.80 -4.45
CA THR A 25 -15.22 -2.35 -3.08
C THR A 25 -14.43 -3.36 -2.27
N SER A 26 -14.01 -2.98 -1.05
CA SER A 26 -13.30 -3.88 -0.14
C SER A 26 -14.02 -5.23 0.07
N LYS A 27 -15.35 -5.28 0.02
CA LYS A 27 -16.10 -6.54 0.15
C LYS A 27 -15.84 -7.52 -1.00
N ASP A 28 -15.44 -7.01 -2.17
CA ASP A 28 -15.27 -7.77 -3.40
C ASP A 28 -13.82 -8.11 -3.69
N PHE A 29 -12.84 -7.42 -3.08
CA PHE A 29 -11.44 -7.54 -3.48
C PHE A 29 -10.81 -8.91 -3.21
N ASN A 30 -11.30 -9.66 -2.22
CA ASN A 30 -10.80 -11.01 -1.92
C ASN A 30 -11.42 -12.07 -2.86
N ASP A 31 -12.42 -11.71 -3.66
CA ASP A 31 -13.03 -12.61 -4.65
C ASP A 31 -12.33 -12.42 -6.00
N LEU A 32 -11.28 -13.24 -6.22
CA LEU A 32 -10.44 -13.17 -7.42
C LEU A 32 -11.18 -13.58 -8.71
N SER A 33 -12.37 -14.19 -8.60
CA SER A 33 -13.19 -14.55 -9.77
C SER A 33 -13.89 -13.33 -10.38
N LYS A 34 -14.09 -12.26 -9.60
CA LYS A 34 -14.76 -11.04 -10.05
C LYS A 34 -13.89 -10.26 -11.02
N LYS A 35 -14.18 -10.44 -12.30
CA LYS A 35 -13.62 -9.62 -13.37
C LYS A 35 -14.46 -8.37 -13.57
N SER A 36 -13.79 -7.23 -13.57
CA SER A 36 -14.38 -5.94 -13.91
C SER A 36 -13.87 -5.48 -15.28
N ASN A 37 -14.73 -4.87 -16.07
CA ASN A 37 -14.30 -4.18 -17.29
C ASN A 37 -13.48 -2.94 -16.90
N VAL A 38 -12.17 -3.02 -17.12
CA VAL A 38 -11.25 -1.90 -16.92
C VAL A 38 -11.35 -0.97 -18.12
N LYS A 39 -11.67 0.30 -17.88
CA LYS A 39 -11.63 1.32 -18.94
C LYS A 39 -10.18 1.78 -19.17
N PRO A 40 -9.66 1.77 -20.41
CA PRO A 40 -8.28 2.18 -20.71
C PRO A 40 -7.91 3.57 -20.15
N GLU A 41 -8.83 4.54 -20.24
CA GLU A 41 -8.66 5.92 -19.73
C GLU A 41 -8.32 5.98 -18.23
N LEU A 42 -8.78 5.01 -17.44
CA LEU A 42 -8.56 4.98 -15.99
C LEU A 42 -7.17 4.44 -15.63
N VAL A 43 -6.51 3.78 -16.58
CA VAL A 43 -5.17 3.20 -16.43
C VAL A 43 -4.09 4.27 -16.65
N GLU A 44 -4.40 5.34 -17.38
CA GLU A 44 -3.49 6.46 -17.69
C GLU A 44 -2.98 7.20 -16.45
N PHE A 45 -3.73 7.18 -15.34
CA PHE A 45 -3.27 7.75 -14.07
C PHE A 45 -2.04 7.05 -13.49
N GLY A 46 -1.78 5.81 -13.91
CA GLY A 46 -0.66 4.98 -13.48
C GLY A 46 -0.74 4.47 -12.03
N LEU A 47 0.39 3.97 -11.53
CA LEU A 47 0.56 3.42 -10.17
C LEU A 47 1.50 4.26 -9.28
N SER A 48 0.95 5.20 -8.50
CA SER A 48 1.72 6.04 -7.56
C SER A 48 2.61 5.18 -6.65
N ILE A 49 3.93 5.15 -6.88
CA ILE A 49 4.84 4.16 -6.27
C ILE A 49 5.07 4.43 -4.79
N LEU A 50 5.25 5.70 -4.42
CA LEU A 50 5.44 6.12 -3.03
C LEU A 50 4.20 5.74 -2.22
N HIS A 51 3.02 6.12 -2.73
CA HIS A 51 1.77 5.78 -2.08
C HIS A 51 1.47 4.28 -2.13
N ALA A 52 1.86 3.57 -3.19
CA ALA A 52 1.75 2.11 -3.26
C ALA A 52 2.47 1.46 -2.08
N ARG A 53 3.72 1.84 -1.85
CA ARG A 53 4.53 1.32 -0.73
C ARG A 53 3.94 1.70 0.63
N ILE A 54 3.62 2.98 0.85
CA ILE A 54 3.09 3.47 2.13
C ILE A 54 1.74 2.82 2.46
N ARG A 55 0.80 2.79 1.51
CA ARG A 55 -0.54 2.22 1.74
C ARG A 55 -0.52 0.72 1.91
N LEU A 56 0.40 0.03 1.23
CA LEU A 56 0.59 -1.41 1.44
C LEU A 56 1.13 -1.68 2.85
N PHE A 57 2.13 -0.92 3.29
CA PHE A 57 2.65 -1.00 4.66
C PHE A 57 1.56 -0.72 5.71
N GLU A 58 0.77 0.35 5.54
CA GLU A 58 -0.36 0.65 6.43
C GLU A 58 -1.38 -0.50 6.47
N ASN A 59 -1.68 -1.11 5.32
CA ASN A 59 -2.62 -2.23 5.26
C ASN A 59 -2.09 -3.47 5.99
N LEU A 60 -0.79 -3.76 5.89
CA LEU A 60 -0.14 -4.85 6.63
C LEU A 60 -0.10 -4.58 8.14
N LEU A 61 0.13 -3.33 8.57
CA LEU A 61 0.01 -2.97 9.99
C LEU A 61 -1.41 -3.20 10.50
N HIS A 62 -2.43 -2.74 9.77
CA HIS A 62 -3.82 -2.95 10.17
C HIS A 62 -4.23 -4.42 10.18
N LEU A 63 -3.65 -5.25 9.31
CA LEU A 63 -3.79 -6.70 9.36
C LEU A 63 -3.16 -7.24 10.66
N ALA A 64 -1.91 -6.87 10.93
CA ALA A 64 -1.15 -7.30 12.11
C ALA A 64 -1.87 -7.01 13.42
N TYR A 65 -2.43 -5.80 13.56
CA TYR A 65 -3.18 -5.39 14.76
C TYR A 65 -4.42 -6.25 15.03
N LYS A 66 -4.95 -6.90 13.99
CA LYS A 66 -6.18 -7.70 14.05
C LYS A 66 -5.92 -9.20 14.00
N LEU A 67 -4.67 -9.67 13.95
CA LEU A 67 -4.35 -11.10 13.85
C LEU A 67 -4.88 -11.92 15.02
N SER A 68 -4.92 -11.33 16.22
CA SER A 68 -5.45 -11.94 17.43
C SER A 68 -6.98 -12.13 17.39
N VAL A 69 -7.68 -11.25 16.69
CA VAL A 69 -9.16 -11.23 16.63
C VAL A 69 -9.70 -11.89 15.36
N LYS A 70 -8.94 -11.79 14.25
CA LYS A 70 -9.28 -12.31 12.92
C LYS A 70 -10.61 -11.80 12.36
N THR A 71 -10.97 -10.56 12.69
CA THR A 71 -12.14 -9.88 12.13
C THR A 71 -11.75 -8.58 11.44
N TRP A 72 -12.36 -8.27 10.29
CA TRP A 72 -12.08 -7.02 9.58
C TRP A 72 -12.59 -5.79 10.34
N ARG A 73 -13.83 -5.87 10.83
CA ARG A 73 -14.50 -4.83 11.62
C ARG A 73 -14.53 -5.25 13.07
N LEU A 74 -13.92 -4.44 13.93
CA LEU A 74 -13.98 -4.60 15.38
C LEU A 74 -15.30 -3.99 15.83
N THR A 75 -16.19 -4.82 16.36
CA THR A 75 -17.55 -4.41 16.73
C THR A 75 -17.76 -4.38 18.24
N THR A 76 -17.12 -5.30 18.95
CA THR A 76 -17.19 -5.36 20.42
C THR A 76 -16.07 -4.55 21.06
N GLU A 77 -16.23 -4.19 22.32
CA GLU A 77 -15.21 -3.44 23.04
C GLU A 77 -13.97 -4.29 23.33
N ASP A 78 -14.17 -5.57 23.65
CA ASP A 78 -13.07 -6.51 23.90
C ASP A 78 -12.17 -6.66 22.67
N GLU A 79 -12.76 -6.78 21.47
CA GLU A 79 -12.01 -6.84 20.20
C GLU A 79 -11.15 -5.59 19.99
N LYS A 80 -11.68 -4.40 20.33
CA LYS A 80 -10.94 -3.14 20.19
C LYS A 80 -9.80 -3.06 21.18
N VAL A 81 -10.02 -3.46 22.44
CA VAL A 81 -8.98 -3.48 23.48
C VAL A 81 -7.85 -4.42 23.09
N ILE A 82 -8.18 -5.63 22.61
CA ILE A 82 -7.19 -6.61 22.13
C ILE A 82 -6.38 -6.05 20.95
N ALA A 83 -7.04 -5.44 19.97
CA ALA A 83 -6.37 -4.87 18.81
C ALA A 83 -5.47 -3.67 19.18
N GLU A 84 -5.91 -2.82 20.10
CA GLU A 84 -5.11 -1.68 20.59
C GLU A 84 -3.88 -2.16 21.38
N GLN A 85 -4.04 -3.16 22.24
CA GLN A 85 -2.90 -3.77 22.94
C GLN A 85 -1.90 -4.39 21.96
N THR A 86 -2.40 -5.10 20.94
CA THR A 86 -1.57 -5.69 19.88
C THR A 86 -0.82 -4.60 19.11
N LYS A 87 -1.50 -3.49 18.79
CA LYS A 87 -0.90 -2.32 18.14
C LYS A 87 0.24 -1.72 18.98
N LEU A 88 0.03 -1.49 20.27
CA LEU A 88 1.04 -0.93 21.16
C LEU A 88 2.29 -1.83 21.23
N ASN A 89 2.10 -3.14 21.37
CA ASN A 89 3.20 -4.10 21.38
C ASN A 89 3.99 -4.08 20.07
N ILE A 90 3.30 -4.03 18.93
CA ILE A 90 3.94 -3.95 17.60
C ILE A 90 4.70 -2.63 17.45
N GLN A 91 4.12 -1.50 17.86
CA GLN A 91 4.78 -0.19 17.82
C GLN A 91 6.05 -0.17 18.68
N GLU A 92 6.00 -0.75 19.87
CA GLU A 92 7.17 -0.88 20.75
C GLU A 92 8.25 -1.75 20.11
N ASN A 93 7.89 -2.90 19.55
CA ASN A 93 8.83 -3.77 18.83
C ASN A 93 9.48 -3.09 17.62
N PHE A 94 8.74 -2.28 16.87
CA PHE A 94 9.33 -1.46 15.80
C PHE A 94 10.33 -0.42 16.33
N LYS A 95 10.04 0.17 17.48
CA LYS A 95 10.91 1.15 18.11
C LYS A 95 12.17 0.50 18.68
N THR A 96 12.05 -0.64 19.35
CA THR A 96 13.19 -1.32 20.00
C THR A 96 14.09 -2.03 19.00
N LYS A 97 13.52 -2.77 18.04
CA LYS A 97 14.29 -3.57 17.08
C LYS A 97 14.77 -2.79 15.86
N LEU A 98 13.97 -1.83 15.39
CA LEU A 98 14.28 -1.05 14.18
C LEU A 98 14.52 0.43 14.45
N GLY A 99 14.29 0.95 15.66
CA GLY A 99 14.39 2.40 15.91
C GLY A 99 13.34 3.19 15.12
N LEU A 100 12.22 2.57 14.75
CA LEU A 100 11.17 3.16 13.94
C LEU A 100 9.96 3.53 14.79
N ILE A 101 9.39 4.71 14.52
CA ILE A 101 8.11 5.14 15.10
C ILE A 101 7.04 4.95 14.04
N VAL A 102 6.11 4.03 14.26
CA VAL A 102 5.07 3.65 13.28
C VAL A 102 3.68 4.01 13.78
N ASP A 103 2.79 4.40 12.87
CA ASP A 103 1.37 4.69 13.10
C ASP A 103 1.08 5.73 14.21
N ILE A 104 1.92 6.77 14.30
CA ILE A 104 1.72 7.92 15.19
C ILE A 104 1.42 9.19 14.38
N PRO A 105 0.33 9.91 14.66
CA PRO A 105 0.04 11.18 14.01
C PRO A 105 1.09 12.25 14.36
N LYS A 106 1.56 12.98 13.34
CA LYS A 106 2.50 14.09 13.47
C LYS A 106 1.75 15.41 13.19
N PRO A 107 1.56 16.29 14.18
CA PRO A 107 0.89 17.58 14.00
C PRO A 107 1.50 18.36 12.83
N GLY A 108 0.67 18.77 11.86
CA GLY A 108 1.08 19.55 10.68
C GLY A 108 1.85 18.78 9.58
N TYR A 109 2.21 17.51 9.79
CA TYR A 109 3.05 16.72 8.86
C TYR A 109 2.45 15.38 8.42
N GLY A 110 1.31 14.95 8.97
CA GLY A 110 0.62 13.72 8.57
C GLY A 110 0.76 12.61 9.63
N ASN A 111 1.24 11.44 9.24
CA ASN A 111 1.55 10.32 10.14
C ASN A 111 3.04 9.95 10.06
N SER A 112 3.48 9.06 10.96
CA SER A 112 4.86 8.56 10.97
C SER A 112 5.12 7.45 9.93
N ASN A 113 4.08 7.01 9.21
CA ASN A 113 4.17 6.03 8.12
C ASN A 113 4.58 6.70 6.82
N ASP A 114 5.78 7.28 6.82
CA ASP A 114 6.34 7.92 5.64
C ASP A 114 7.08 6.92 4.73
N GLY A 115 7.59 7.43 3.61
CA GLY A 115 8.36 6.64 2.64
C GLY A 115 9.61 6.00 3.25
N ASN A 116 10.22 6.60 4.27
CA ASN A 116 11.40 6.05 4.91
C ASN A 116 11.04 4.88 5.83
N THR A 117 10.01 5.04 6.66
CA THR A 117 9.49 3.98 7.54
C THR A 117 9.09 2.74 6.72
N SER A 118 8.32 2.94 5.65
CA SER A 118 7.86 1.83 4.80
C SER A 118 9.00 1.13 4.05
N ARG A 119 10.03 1.86 3.57
CA ARG A 119 11.23 1.24 2.96
C ARG A 119 11.98 0.35 3.95
N ARG A 120 12.17 0.83 5.18
CA ARG A 120 12.86 0.05 6.22
C ARG A 120 12.09 -1.20 6.61
N TYR A 121 10.76 -1.14 6.66
CA TYR A 121 9.91 -2.33 6.89
C TYR A 121 10.17 -3.44 5.86
N PHE A 122 10.17 -3.12 4.56
CA PHE A 122 10.36 -4.12 3.50
C PHE A 122 11.83 -4.52 3.28
N THR A 123 12.79 -3.94 4.00
CA THR A 123 14.22 -4.27 3.82
C THR A 123 14.51 -5.70 4.29
N ASP A 124 14.00 -6.05 5.47
CA ASP A 124 14.16 -7.37 6.09
C ASP A 124 12.80 -8.01 6.37
N PRO A 125 12.29 -8.85 5.45
CA PRO A 125 11.03 -9.56 5.62
C PRO A 125 10.98 -10.47 6.84
N SER A 126 12.13 -11.02 7.29
CA SER A 126 12.17 -11.93 8.43
C SER A 126 11.91 -11.17 9.73
N LEU A 127 12.61 -10.05 9.92
CA LEU A 127 12.38 -9.17 11.06
C LEU A 127 10.98 -8.53 11.02
N ALA A 128 10.50 -8.16 9.84
CA ALA A 128 9.14 -7.65 9.68
C ALA A 128 8.07 -8.69 10.07
N ALA A 129 8.25 -9.96 9.66
CA ALA A 129 7.39 -11.07 10.04
C ALA A 129 7.45 -11.35 11.54
N GLU A 130 8.64 -11.31 12.13
CA GLU A 130 8.83 -11.49 13.58
C GLU A 130 8.08 -10.43 14.38
N ILE A 131 8.13 -9.16 13.95
CA ILE A 131 7.45 -8.04 14.63
C ILE A 131 5.94 -8.08 14.42
N THR A 132 5.48 -8.34 13.19
CA THR A 132 4.06 -8.21 12.82
C THR A 132 3.27 -9.50 12.90
N HIS A 133 3.94 -10.64 13.05
CA HIS A 133 3.37 -11.99 12.98
C HIS A 133 2.63 -12.30 11.66
N ILE A 134 2.90 -11.53 10.62
CA ILE A 134 2.45 -11.81 9.25
C ILE A 134 3.40 -12.84 8.64
N ASP A 135 2.88 -13.67 7.72
CA ASP A 135 3.67 -14.64 6.99
C ASP A 135 4.88 -13.98 6.27
N GLN A 136 6.07 -14.53 6.51
CA GLN A 136 7.32 -13.99 5.97
C GLN A 136 7.36 -14.06 4.45
N ASN A 137 6.85 -15.14 3.86
CA ASN A 137 6.84 -15.32 2.42
C ASN A 137 5.97 -14.24 1.77
N LEU A 138 4.77 -13.98 2.30
CA LEU A 138 3.90 -12.91 1.82
C LEU A 138 4.58 -11.52 1.86
N ILE A 139 5.29 -11.18 2.96
CA ILE A 139 6.03 -9.91 3.05
C ILE A 139 7.14 -9.85 1.98
N TYR A 140 7.85 -10.96 1.75
CA TYR A 140 8.86 -11.06 0.72
C TYR A 140 8.28 -10.89 -0.69
N LEU A 141 7.14 -11.51 -1.00
CA LEU A 141 6.45 -11.32 -2.28
C LEU A 141 6.11 -9.84 -2.50
N PHE A 142 5.55 -9.17 -1.49
CA PHE A 142 5.27 -7.74 -1.57
C PHE A 142 6.52 -6.88 -1.75
N LYS A 143 7.63 -7.22 -1.08
CA LYS A 143 8.93 -6.56 -1.30
C LYS A 143 9.34 -6.65 -2.77
N VAL A 144 9.33 -7.85 -3.35
CA VAL A 144 9.74 -8.07 -4.75
C VAL A 144 8.83 -7.29 -5.72
N ILE A 145 7.52 -7.29 -5.50
CA ILE A 145 6.58 -6.51 -6.32
C ILE A 145 6.91 -5.02 -6.25
N LEU A 146 7.10 -4.48 -5.03
CA LEU A 146 7.42 -3.07 -4.82
C LEU A 146 8.76 -2.66 -5.43
N GLU A 147 9.79 -3.50 -5.32
CA GLU A 147 11.09 -3.26 -5.95
C GLU A 147 11.00 -3.31 -7.48
N THR A 148 10.23 -4.27 -8.02
CA THR A 148 10.02 -4.42 -9.46
C THR A 148 9.35 -3.19 -10.06
N ILE A 149 8.26 -2.69 -9.46
CA ILE A 149 7.58 -1.48 -9.94
C ILE A 149 8.43 -0.21 -9.74
N SER A 150 9.33 -0.21 -8.75
CA SER A 150 10.23 0.92 -8.46
C SER A 150 11.51 0.93 -9.30
N SER A 151 11.83 -0.18 -9.97
CA SER A 151 13.12 -0.40 -10.62
C SER A 151 13.42 0.59 -11.77
N GLY A 152 12.38 1.14 -12.42
CA GLY A 152 12.54 2.01 -13.58
C GLY A 152 12.97 1.28 -14.86
N HIS A 153 12.98 -0.06 -14.84
CA HIS A 153 13.32 -0.91 -15.97
C HIS A 153 12.06 -1.52 -16.62
N LYS A 154 12.21 -2.03 -17.84
CA LYS A 154 11.15 -2.77 -18.52
C LYS A 154 10.86 -4.06 -17.76
N ILE A 155 9.60 -4.25 -17.35
CA ILE A 155 9.14 -5.41 -16.59
C ILE A 155 8.64 -6.47 -17.58
N ASN A 156 8.97 -7.75 -17.34
CA ASN A 156 8.36 -8.85 -18.08
C ASN A 156 6.91 -9.02 -17.61
N LEU A 157 5.96 -8.65 -18.47
CA LEU A 157 4.54 -8.60 -18.14
C LEU A 157 3.98 -9.97 -17.71
N GLN A 158 4.35 -11.05 -18.42
CA GLN A 158 3.83 -12.39 -18.14
C GLN A 158 4.27 -12.86 -16.75
N LYS A 159 5.57 -12.76 -16.45
CA LYS A 159 6.11 -13.14 -15.14
C LYS A 159 5.54 -12.27 -14.01
N PHE A 160 5.39 -10.97 -14.26
CA PHE A 160 4.83 -10.07 -13.26
C PHE A 160 3.37 -10.42 -12.96
N LYS A 161 2.58 -10.72 -13.99
CA LYS A 161 1.19 -11.14 -13.86
C LYS A 161 1.07 -12.41 -13.02
N GLU A 162 1.79 -13.47 -13.38
CA GLU A 162 1.82 -14.74 -12.63
C GLU A 162 2.19 -14.49 -11.17
N TYR A 163 3.25 -13.73 -10.92
CA TYR A 163 3.72 -13.42 -9.56
C TYR A 163 2.68 -12.65 -8.74
N THR A 164 1.97 -11.69 -9.35
CA THR A 164 0.90 -10.94 -8.66
C THR A 164 -0.35 -11.78 -8.42
N GLU A 165 -0.69 -12.69 -9.33
CA GLU A 165 -1.82 -13.63 -9.19
C GLU A 165 -1.55 -14.61 -8.04
N GLU A 166 -0.38 -15.25 -8.02
CA GLU A 166 0.05 -16.14 -6.93
C GLU A 166 0.07 -15.41 -5.57
N THR A 167 0.55 -14.16 -5.54
CA THR A 167 0.55 -13.35 -4.32
C THR A 167 -0.86 -13.03 -3.84
N ALA A 168 -1.79 -12.75 -4.76
CA ALA A 168 -3.19 -12.49 -4.43
C ALA A 168 -3.87 -13.75 -3.86
N GLU A 169 -3.62 -14.91 -4.46
CA GLU A 169 -4.12 -16.20 -3.99
C GLU A 169 -3.59 -16.52 -2.59
N LEU A 170 -2.28 -16.38 -2.36
CA LEU A 170 -1.68 -16.60 -1.05
C LEU A 170 -2.27 -15.67 0.02
N TYR A 171 -2.46 -14.39 -0.30
CA TYR A 171 -3.06 -13.43 0.61
C TYR A 171 -4.49 -13.84 1.02
N VAL A 172 -5.33 -14.21 0.04
CA VAL A 172 -6.72 -14.62 0.29
C VAL A 172 -6.78 -15.93 1.09
N GLN A 173 -5.84 -16.86 0.85
CA GLN A 173 -5.75 -18.10 1.62
C GLN A 173 -5.35 -17.86 3.08
N LEU A 174 -4.36 -17.01 3.34
CA LEU A 174 -3.86 -16.74 4.68
C LEU A 174 -4.80 -15.84 5.49
N TYR A 175 -5.38 -14.83 4.85
CA TYR A 175 -6.13 -13.75 5.51
C TYR A 175 -7.50 -13.48 4.86
N PRO A 176 -8.36 -14.50 4.68
CA PRO A 176 -9.64 -14.35 3.97
C PRO A 176 -10.58 -13.34 4.65
N TRP A 177 -10.46 -13.23 5.98
CA TRP A 177 -11.24 -12.33 6.83
C TRP A 177 -10.79 -10.86 6.76
N HIS A 178 -9.64 -10.56 6.16
CA HIS A 178 -9.14 -9.19 6.01
C HIS A 178 -9.14 -8.77 4.53
N PRO A 179 -10.10 -7.95 4.10
CA PRO A 179 -10.13 -7.39 2.76
C PRO A 179 -8.84 -6.68 2.38
N MET A 180 -8.37 -6.89 1.15
CA MET A 180 -7.30 -6.08 0.58
C MET A 180 -7.64 -4.59 0.66
N SER A 181 -6.64 -3.73 0.75
CA SER A 181 -6.85 -2.30 0.50
C SER A 181 -7.06 -2.04 -0.99
N PRO A 182 -7.72 -0.93 -1.39
CA PRO A 182 -7.81 -0.53 -2.80
C PRO A 182 -6.45 -0.42 -3.49
N THR A 183 -5.40 -0.07 -2.74
CA THR A 183 -4.04 0.02 -3.27
C THR A 183 -3.43 -1.36 -3.49
N MET A 184 -3.56 -2.27 -2.52
CA MET A 184 -3.12 -3.67 -2.68
C MET A 184 -3.85 -4.34 -3.85
N HIS A 185 -5.18 -4.19 -3.91
CA HIS A 185 -5.98 -4.67 -5.03
C HIS A 185 -5.51 -4.07 -6.37
N LYS A 186 -5.25 -2.76 -6.43
CA LYS A 186 -4.72 -2.13 -7.65
C LYS A 186 -3.38 -2.70 -8.06
N ILE A 187 -2.46 -2.94 -7.12
CA ILE A 187 -1.13 -3.51 -7.42
C ILE A 187 -1.28 -4.94 -7.94
N LEU A 188 -2.03 -5.79 -7.25
CA LEU A 188 -2.11 -7.22 -7.56
C LEU A 188 -2.98 -7.51 -8.80
N ILE A 189 -4.13 -6.85 -8.92
CA ILE A 189 -5.11 -7.16 -9.98
C ILE A 189 -4.93 -6.26 -11.21
N HIS A 190 -4.64 -4.98 -11.01
CA HIS A 190 -4.52 -4.01 -12.11
C HIS A 190 -3.08 -3.65 -12.45
N GLY A 191 -2.09 -4.06 -11.64
CA GLY A 191 -0.67 -3.79 -11.88
C GLY A 191 -0.21 -4.21 -13.27
N PRO A 192 -0.49 -5.45 -13.72
CA PRO A 192 -0.12 -5.89 -15.07
C PRO A 192 -0.73 -5.00 -16.16
N ILE A 193 -2.03 -4.68 -16.06
CA ILE A 193 -2.74 -3.83 -17.03
C ILE A 193 -2.13 -2.41 -17.06
N ILE A 194 -1.76 -1.88 -15.90
CA ILE A 194 -1.09 -0.56 -15.81
C ILE A 194 0.29 -0.61 -16.47
N ILE A 195 1.07 -1.67 -16.23
CA ILE A 195 2.40 -1.83 -16.84
C ILE A 195 2.30 -1.96 -18.37
N GLU A 196 1.31 -2.71 -18.85
CA GLU A 196 1.08 -2.92 -20.28
C GLU A 196 0.74 -1.62 -21.01
N ASN A 197 -0.07 -0.74 -20.40
CA ASN A 197 -0.51 0.52 -21.01
C ASN A 197 0.42 1.70 -20.72
N ALA A 198 1.47 1.51 -19.90
CA ALA A 198 2.41 2.58 -19.57
C ALA A 198 3.42 2.80 -20.72
N ILE A 199 3.52 4.05 -21.19
CA ILE A 199 4.47 4.45 -22.24
C ILE A 199 5.93 4.29 -21.76
N LEU A 200 6.17 4.56 -20.47
CA LEU A 200 7.49 4.46 -19.84
C LEU A 200 7.43 3.47 -18.67
N PRO A 201 8.58 2.86 -18.30
CA PRO A 201 8.67 2.06 -17.08
C PRO A 201 8.12 2.82 -15.88
N ILE A 202 7.23 2.19 -15.10
CA ILE A 202 6.49 2.84 -14.01
C ILE A 202 7.43 3.54 -13.02
N GLY A 203 8.58 2.92 -12.69
CA GLY A 203 9.61 3.51 -11.81
C GLY A 203 10.08 4.90 -12.23
N GLN A 204 10.08 5.21 -13.53
CA GLN A 204 10.48 6.50 -14.07
C GLN A 204 9.38 7.57 -13.95
N LEU A 205 8.13 7.16 -13.77
CA LEU A 205 6.97 8.05 -13.70
C LEU A 205 6.69 8.58 -12.28
N SER A 206 7.58 8.35 -11.31
CA SER A 206 7.36 8.58 -9.88
C SER A 206 6.92 10.00 -9.46
N GLU A 207 5.95 10.06 -8.54
CA GLU A 207 5.52 11.27 -7.84
C GLU A 207 6.51 11.77 -6.78
N GLU A 208 7.50 10.96 -6.36
CA GLU A 208 8.46 11.32 -5.31
C GLU A 208 9.22 12.61 -5.65
N ALA A 209 9.57 12.80 -6.93
CA ALA A 209 10.26 14.01 -7.39
C ALA A 209 9.39 15.27 -7.22
N ALA A 210 8.08 15.16 -7.47
CA ALA A 210 7.14 16.26 -7.30
C ALA A 210 6.89 16.56 -5.81
N GLU A 211 6.82 15.54 -4.96
CA GLU A 211 6.68 15.73 -3.50
C GLU A 211 7.91 16.34 -2.86
N ALA A 212 9.12 15.92 -3.27
CA ALA A 212 10.36 16.52 -2.83
C ALA A 212 10.43 18.02 -3.17
N ARG A 213 9.87 18.42 -4.32
CA ARG A 213 9.75 19.83 -4.72
C ARG A 213 8.84 20.64 -3.78
N LYS A 214 7.74 20.05 -3.27
CA LYS A 214 6.87 20.73 -2.29
C LYS A 214 7.63 21.07 -1.00
N LYS A 215 8.54 20.21 -0.55
CA LYS A 215 9.42 20.48 0.61
C LYS A 215 10.32 21.68 0.36
N ARG A 216 10.91 21.78 -0.84
CA ARG A 216 11.72 22.96 -1.23
C ARG A 216 10.87 24.24 -1.30
N PHE A 217 9.66 24.17 -1.86
CA PHE A 217 8.77 25.33 -1.94
C PHE A 217 8.42 25.92 -0.57
N ARG A 218 8.15 25.07 0.44
CA ARG A 218 7.93 25.52 1.82
C ARG A 218 9.15 26.25 2.40
N SER A 219 10.35 25.72 2.14
CA SER A 219 11.59 26.38 2.56
C SER A 219 11.81 27.71 1.86
N PHE A 220 11.53 27.81 0.56
CA PHE A 220 11.60 29.07 -0.17
C PHE A 220 10.60 30.11 0.34
N GLY A 221 9.36 29.72 0.61
CA GLY A 221 8.34 30.62 1.16
C GLY A 221 8.63 31.14 2.58
N GLN A 222 9.52 30.48 3.32
CA GLN A 222 9.97 30.92 4.64
C GLN A 222 11.26 31.77 4.59
N ASN A 223 12.12 31.52 3.60
CA ASN A 223 13.50 32.05 3.58
C ASN A 223 13.76 33.09 2.49
N LEU A 224 12.83 33.33 1.56
CA LEU A 224 12.95 34.38 0.55
C LEU A 224 11.96 35.52 0.84
N PRO A 225 12.40 36.79 0.82
CA PRO A 225 11.49 37.93 0.91
C PRO A 225 10.58 37.98 -0.33
N ARG A 226 9.40 38.60 -0.14
CA ARG A 226 8.38 38.77 -1.19
C ARG A 226 8.89 39.61 -2.36
#